data_AF-A0A955BR68-F1
#
_entry.id   AF-A0A955BR68-F1
#
_cell.length_a   1.000
_cell.length_b   1.000
_cell.length_c   1.000
_cell.angle_alpha   90.00
_cell.angle_beta   90.00
_cell.angle_gamma   90.00
#
_symmetry.space_group_name_H-M   'P 1'
#
loop_
_entity.id
_entity.type
_entity.pdbx_description
1 polymer ?
#
loop_
_entity_poly.entity_id
_entity_poly.type
_entity_poly.pdbx_seq_one_letter_code
_entity_poly.pdbx_strand_id
1 'polypeptide(L)'
;MTLLLREINPIWVLLFGVPAAILIAAWALQIACEFCTVERPRYWHAVTIVIVGAATNIALRYFLPIMGFGTGFDTETIAALLTTAMVLAVSVGTGPFTAVTIVVVQAALCGVIYTGIVWLAK
;
A
#
# COMPACT_ATOMS: atom_id res chain seq x y z
N MET A 1 1.90 28.72 -0.78
CA MET A 1 2.47 27.36 -0.83
C MET A 1 1.88 26.46 -1.91
N THR A 2 0.86 26.91 -2.67
CA THR A 2 0.35 26.26 -3.89
C THR A 2 1.20 26.53 -5.14
N LEU A 3 2.19 27.42 -5.06
CA LEU A 3 3.07 27.77 -6.19
C LEU A 3 4.28 26.83 -6.34
N LEU A 4 4.87 26.33 -5.25
CA LEU A 4 6.04 25.43 -5.30
C LEU A 4 5.72 24.04 -5.88
N LEU A 5 4.56 23.47 -5.53
CA LEU A 5 4.08 22.22 -6.16
C LEU A 5 3.59 22.40 -7.61
N ARG A 6 3.36 23.65 -8.05
CA ARG A 6 2.92 23.95 -9.42
C ARG A 6 4.09 24.08 -10.40
N GLU A 7 5.28 24.39 -9.89
CA GLU A 7 6.52 24.48 -10.68
C GLU A 7 7.38 23.21 -10.65
N ILE A 8 7.18 22.32 -9.68
CA ILE A 8 7.81 21.00 -9.72
C ILE A 8 7.14 20.21 -10.83
N ASN A 9 7.90 19.90 -11.87
CA ASN A 9 7.46 19.09 -13.01
C ASN A 9 6.77 17.83 -12.47
N PRO A 10 5.49 17.56 -12.82
CA PRO A 10 4.73 16.43 -12.26
C PRO A 10 5.44 15.09 -12.50
N ILE A 11 6.28 15.01 -13.53
CA ILE A 11 7.16 13.87 -13.82
C ILE A 11 8.15 13.62 -12.68
N TRP A 12 8.78 14.65 -12.11
CA TRP A 12 9.73 14.50 -11.01
C TRP A 12 9.05 14.06 -9.71
N VAL A 13 7.84 14.54 -9.44
CA VAL A 13 7.02 14.08 -8.30
C VAL A 13 6.69 12.60 -8.47
N LEU A 14 6.36 12.16 -9.67
CA LEU A 14 6.08 10.75 -9.95
C LEU A 14 7.34 9.89 -9.86
N LEU A 15 8.44 10.36 -10.45
CA LEU A 15 9.70 9.63 -10.56
C LEU A 15 10.35 9.38 -9.19
N PHE A 16 10.27 10.34 -8.27
CA PHE A 16 10.84 10.20 -6.93
C PHE A 16 9.82 9.85 -5.85
N GLY A 17 8.59 10.36 -5.96
CA GLY A 17 7.54 10.13 -4.98
C GLY A 17 7.03 8.69 -4.96
N VAL A 18 6.87 8.06 -6.13
CA VAL A 18 6.43 6.66 -6.22
C VAL A 18 7.44 5.70 -5.59
N PRO A 19 8.75 5.70 -5.96
CA PRO A 19 9.71 4.80 -5.32
C PRO A 19 9.90 5.12 -3.83
N ALA A 20 9.88 6.39 -3.42
CA ALA A 20 9.93 6.74 -1.99
C ALA A 20 8.72 6.16 -1.24
N ALA A 21 7.52 6.28 -1.79
CA ALA A 21 6.31 5.71 -1.19
C ALA A 21 6.37 4.19 -1.09
N ILE A 22 6.92 3.50 -2.11
CA ILE A 22 7.10 2.03 -2.08
C ILE A 22 8.09 1.63 -0.97
N LEU A 23 9.22 2.34 -0.85
CA LEU A 23 10.22 2.06 0.17
C LEU A 23 9.69 2.28 1.60
N ILE A 24 8.91 3.34 1.80
CA ILE A 24 8.24 3.64 3.07
C ILE A 24 7.17 2.59 3.38
N ALA A 25 6.37 2.19 2.38
CA ALA A 25 5.34 1.16 2.55
C ALA A 25 5.95 -0.22 2.86
N ALA A 26 7.11 -0.56 2.26
CA ALA A 26 7.83 -1.80 2.56
C ALA A 26 8.41 -1.79 3.98
N TRP A 27 8.90 -0.64 4.44
CA TRP A 27 9.33 -0.45 5.82
C TRP A 27 8.15 -0.55 6.81
N ALA A 28 7.02 0.08 6.51
CA ALA A 28 5.81 -0.01 7.32
C ALA A 28 5.27 -1.45 7.39
N LEU A 29 5.37 -2.21 6.29
CA LEU A 29 4.98 -3.62 6.25
C LEU A 29 5.83 -4.48 7.20
N GLN A 30 7.14 -4.24 7.25
CA GLN A 30 8.02 -4.95 8.16
C GLN A 30 7.66 -4.71 9.63
N ILE A 31 7.33 -3.46 9.97
CA ILE A 31 6.88 -3.09 11.32
C ILE A 31 5.52 -3.73 11.62
N ALA A 32 4.59 -3.75 10.65
CA ALA A 32 3.31 -4.41 10.80
C ALA A 32 3.45 -5.92 11.08
N CYS A 33 4.35 -6.61 10.37
CA CYS A 33 4.66 -8.02 10.64
C CYS A 33 5.23 -8.22 12.05
N GLU A 34 6.14 -7.35 12.51
CA GLU A 34 6.68 -7.41 13.88
C GLU A 34 5.58 -7.22 14.93
N PHE A 35 4.67 -6.25 14.74
CA PHE A 35 3.52 -6.05 15.63
C PHE A 35 2.57 -7.25 15.66
N CYS A 36 2.41 -7.94 14.54
CA CYS A 36 1.57 -9.13 14.43
C CYS A 36 2.29 -10.42 14.88
N THR A 37 3.49 -10.33 15.48
CA THR A 37 4.31 -11.48 15.90
C THR A 37 4.63 -12.48 14.78
N VAL A 38 4.69 -11.99 13.55
CA VAL A 38 5.02 -12.76 12.34
C VAL A 38 6.50 -12.56 12.01
N GLU A 39 7.15 -13.60 11.49
CA GLU A 39 8.54 -13.52 11.06
C GLU A 39 8.75 -12.41 10.03
N ARG A 40 9.71 -11.52 10.31
CA ARG A 40 9.93 -10.32 9.50
C ARG A 40 10.52 -10.69 8.14
N PRO A 41 9.86 -10.32 7.01
CA PRO A 41 10.45 -10.53 5.70
C PRO A 41 11.68 -9.64 5.50
N ARG A 42 12.68 -10.13 4.76
CA ARG A 42 13.83 -9.32 4.32
C ARG A 42 13.34 -8.07 3.56
N TYR A 43 14.06 -6.96 3.69
CA TYR A 43 13.62 -5.66 3.14
C TYR A 43 13.29 -5.70 1.64
N TRP A 44 14.19 -6.28 0.84
CA TRP A 44 13.95 -6.45 -0.59
C TRP A 44 12.75 -7.35 -0.91
N HIS A 45 12.47 -8.33 -0.06
CA HIS A 45 11.29 -9.18 -0.20
C HIS A 45 10.02 -8.38 0.12
N ALA A 46 10.02 -7.59 1.20
CA ALA A 46 8.93 -6.68 1.52
C ALA A 46 8.64 -5.67 0.40
N VAL A 47 9.69 -5.13 -0.25
CA VAL A 47 9.56 -4.26 -1.42
C VAL A 47 8.86 -4.99 -2.58
N THR A 48 9.26 -6.24 -2.88
CA THR A 48 8.59 -7.02 -3.94
C THR A 48 7.12 -7.29 -3.62
N ILE A 49 6.79 -7.56 -2.36
CA ILE A 49 5.40 -7.78 -1.91
C ILE A 49 4.55 -6.53 -2.14
N VAL A 50 5.07 -5.35 -1.76
CA VAL A 50 4.38 -4.07 -1.98
C VAL A 50 4.18 -3.78 -3.46
N ILE A 51 5.20 -4.03 -4.30
CA ILE A 51 5.10 -3.85 -5.76
C ILE A 51 4.05 -4.78 -6.36
N VAL A 52 4.07 -6.07 -5.99
CA VAL A 52 3.10 -7.06 -6.47
C VAL A 52 1.68 -6.69 -5.99
N GLY A 53 1.54 -6.28 -4.73
CA GLY A 53 0.27 -5.79 -4.19
C GLY A 53 -0.26 -4.58 -4.96
N ALA A 54 0.59 -3.60 -5.26
CA ALA A 54 0.22 -2.43 -6.05
C ALA A 54 -0.19 -2.81 -7.49
N ALA A 55 0.59 -3.66 -8.16
CA ALA A 55 0.27 -4.14 -9.51
C ALA A 55 -1.06 -4.89 -9.54
N THR A 56 -1.32 -5.74 -8.53
CA THR A 56 -2.56 -6.50 -8.40
C THR A 56 -3.76 -5.56 -8.21
N ASN A 57 -3.61 -4.52 -7.38
CA ASN A 57 -4.65 -3.51 -7.18
C ASN A 57 -4.95 -2.69 -8.43
N ILE A 58 -3.91 -2.30 -9.18
CA ILE A 58 -4.07 -1.58 -10.45
C ILE A 58 -4.81 -2.45 -11.46
N ALA A 59 -4.42 -3.72 -11.58
CA ALA A 59 -5.12 -4.68 -12.44
C ALA A 59 -6.58 -4.84 -12.01
N LEU A 60 -6.85 -5.00 -10.71
CA LEU A 60 -8.20 -5.14 -10.19
C LEU A 60 -9.08 -3.93 -10.52
N ARG A 61 -8.55 -2.71 -10.30
CA ARG A 61 -9.24 -1.46 -10.67
C ARG A 61 -9.49 -1.33 -12.17
N TYR A 62 -8.64 -1.91 -13.00
CA TYR A 62 -8.85 -1.95 -14.45
C TYR A 62 -9.92 -2.97 -14.85
N PHE A 63 -9.95 -4.15 -14.21
CA PHE A 63 -10.88 -5.23 -14.56
C PHE A 63 -12.28 -5.11 -13.93
N LEU A 64 -12.40 -4.50 -12.75
CA LEU A 64 -13.69 -4.33 -12.06
C LEU A 64 -14.75 -3.61 -12.93
N PRO A 65 -14.43 -2.50 -13.63
CA PRO A 65 -15.37 -1.85 -14.53
C PRO A 65 -15.71 -2.68 -15.76
N ILE A 66 -14.74 -3.45 -16.30
CA ILE A 66 -14.93 -4.32 -17.47
C ILE A 66 -15.92 -5.44 -17.16
N MET A 67 -15.91 -5.95 -15.92
CA MET A 67 -16.82 -7.01 -15.47
C MET A 67 -18.21 -6.47 -15.06
N GLY A 68 -18.49 -5.18 -15.24
CA GLY A 68 -19.79 -4.58 -14.95
C GLY A 68 -20.04 -4.32 -13.47
N PHE A 69 -19.03 -4.41 -12.60
CA PHE A 69 -19.13 -3.95 -11.23
C PHE A 69 -19.12 -2.42 -11.22
N GLY A 70 -20.09 -1.81 -10.53
CA GLY A 70 -20.13 -0.37 -10.35
C GLY A 70 -18.87 0.12 -9.62
N THR A 71 -18.36 1.29 -9.99
CA THR A 71 -17.23 1.99 -9.35
C THR A 71 -17.65 2.59 -8.00
N GLY A 72 -18.34 1.79 -7.17
CA GLY A 72 -18.72 2.16 -5.82
C GLY A 72 -17.48 2.18 -4.93
N PHE A 73 -17.37 3.22 -4.10
CA PHE A 73 -16.24 3.41 -3.19
C PHE A 73 -16.00 2.19 -2.28
N ASP A 74 -17.07 1.52 -1.86
CA ASP A 74 -17.01 0.32 -1.01
C ASP A 74 -16.46 -0.92 -1.74
N THR A 75 -16.84 -1.11 -3.01
CA THR A 75 -16.40 -2.29 -3.77
C THR A 75 -14.92 -2.21 -4.11
N GLU A 76 -14.43 -1.04 -4.49
CA GLU A 76 -13.01 -0.84 -4.79
C GLU A 76 -12.11 -0.92 -3.55
N THR A 77 -12.58 -0.40 -2.42
CA THR A 77 -11.80 -0.41 -1.17
C THR A 77 -11.75 -1.80 -0.54
N ILE A 78 -12.88 -2.51 -0.48
CA ILE A 78 -12.93 -3.88 0.06
C ILE A 78 -12.13 -4.84 -0.84
N ALA A 79 -12.27 -4.73 -2.15
CA ALA A 79 -11.54 -5.60 -3.08
C ALA A 79 -10.02 -5.33 -3.03
N ALA A 80 -9.61 -4.07 -2.85
CA ALA A 80 -8.21 -3.72 -2.63
C ALA A 80 -7.65 -4.30 -1.31
N LEU A 81 -8.45 -4.26 -0.25
CA LEU A 81 -8.07 -4.83 1.05
C LEU A 81 -7.92 -6.36 0.98
N LEU A 82 -8.85 -7.04 0.30
CA LEU A 82 -8.82 -8.49 0.14
C LEU A 82 -7.65 -8.95 -0.73
N THR A 83 -7.37 -8.24 -1.82
CA THR A 83 -6.25 -8.59 -2.70
C THR A 83 -4.90 -8.38 -2.02
N THR A 84 -4.72 -7.27 -1.30
CA THR A 84 -3.50 -7.06 -0.50
C THR A 84 -3.35 -8.11 0.60
N ALA A 85 -4.43 -8.50 1.27
CA ALA A 85 -4.41 -9.58 2.27
C ALA A 85 -4.05 -10.93 1.64
N MET A 86 -4.57 -11.27 0.45
CA MET A 86 -4.19 -12.50 -0.25
C MET A 86 -2.73 -12.50 -0.68
N VAL A 87 -2.23 -11.40 -1.24
CA VAL A 87 -0.82 -11.27 -1.61
C VAL A 87 0.07 -11.46 -0.38
N LEU A 88 -0.31 -10.90 0.77
CA LEU A 88 0.42 -11.07 2.03
C LEU A 88 0.34 -12.49 2.59
N ALA A 89 -0.83 -13.13 2.56
CA ALA A 89 -0.99 -14.50 3.01
C ALA A 89 -0.08 -15.47 2.24
N VAL A 90 -0.01 -15.30 0.91
CA VAL A 90 0.83 -16.14 0.04
C VAL A 90 2.31 -15.81 0.20
N SER A 91 2.68 -14.53 0.28
CA SER A 91 4.09 -14.12 0.30
C SER A 91 4.77 -14.25 1.65
N VAL A 92 4.02 -14.10 2.75
CA VAL A 92 4.55 -14.23 4.13
C VAL A 92 4.27 -15.63 4.70
N GLY A 93 3.42 -16.43 4.05
CA GLY A 93 3.09 -17.78 4.51
C GLY A 93 2.23 -17.78 5.77
N THR A 94 1.35 -16.79 5.94
CA THR A 94 0.49 -16.63 7.12
C THR A 94 -0.95 -17.04 6.84
N GLY A 95 -1.70 -17.37 7.91
CA GLY A 95 -3.14 -17.58 7.81
C GLY A 95 -3.90 -16.34 7.31
N PRO A 96 -5.09 -16.52 6.69
CA PRO A 96 -5.85 -15.43 6.07
C PRO A 96 -6.27 -14.36 7.07
N PHE A 97 -6.64 -14.75 8.30
CA PHE A 97 -6.99 -13.81 9.37
C PHE A 97 -5.79 -12.95 9.79
N THR A 98 -4.61 -13.56 9.93
CA THR A 98 -3.36 -12.84 10.27
C THR A 98 -2.96 -11.88 9.16
N ALA A 99 -3.12 -12.27 7.90
CA ALA A 99 -2.83 -11.40 6.77
C ALA A 99 -3.74 -10.16 6.74
N VAL A 100 -5.04 -10.31 7.04
CA VAL A 100 -5.96 -9.17 7.17
C VAL A 100 -5.53 -8.25 8.32
N THR A 101 -5.11 -8.80 9.46
CA THR A 101 -4.62 -7.95 10.58
C THR A 101 -3.37 -7.17 10.19
N ILE A 102 -2.44 -7.78 9.46
CA ILE A 102 -1.23 -7.10 8.96
C ILE A 102 -1.61 -5.96 8.00
N VAL A 103 -2.55 -6.19 7.07
CA VAL A 103 -3.03 -5.15 6.16
C VAL A 103 -3.64 -3.97 6.92
N VAL A 104 -4.46 -4.24 7.93
CA VAL A 104 -5.10 -3.18 8.74
C VAL A 104 -4.04 -2.38 9.51
N VAL A 105 -3.08 -3.05 10.13
CA VAL A 105 -1.98 -2.39 10.86
C VAL A 105 -1.10 -1.57 9.89
N GLN A 106 -0.77 -2.13 8.74
CA GLN A 106 -0.01 -1.43 7.70
C GLN A 106 -0.76 -0.20 7.19
N ALA A 107 -2.07 -0.31 6.95
CA ALA A 107 -2.90 0.82 6.52
C ALA A 107 -2.93 1.93 7.59
N ALA A 108 -3.03 1.56 8.87
CA ALA A 108 -2.97 2.51 9.98
C ALA A 108 -1.58 3.20 10.05
N LEU A 109 -0.49 2.44 9.94
CA LEU A 109 0.87 2.98 9.93
C LEU A 109 1.10 3.93 8.75
N CYS A 110 0.71 3.53 7.54
CA CYS A 110 0.76 4.39 6.35
C CYS A 110 -0.09 5.66 6.54
N GLY A 111 -1.27 5.56 7.16
CA GLY A 111 -2.12 6.70 7.48
C GLY A 111 -1.48 7.67 8.48
N VAL A 112 -0.82 7.16 9.52
CA VAL A 112 -0.07 7.97 10.50
C VAL A 112 1.13 8.65 9.83
N ILE A 113 1.88 7.92 9.00
CA ILE A 113 3.01 8.49 8.25
C ILE A 113 2.54 9.60 7.31
N TYR A 114 1.46 9.36 6.57
CA TYR A 114 0.88 10.35 5.66
C TYR A 114 0.43 11.61 6.41
N THR A 115 -0.34 11.45 7.49
CA THR A 115 -0.81 12.60 8.28
C THR A 115 0.35 13.37 8.92
N GLY A 116 1.40 12.67 9.39
CA GLY A 116 2.62 13.28 9.90
C GLY A 116 3.36 14.08 8.83
N ILE A 117 3.54 13.54 7.63
CA ILE A 117 4.17 14.25 6.50
C ILE A 117 3.34 15.47 6.11
N VAL A 118 2.01 15.35 6.03
CA VAL A 118 1.12 16.46 5.70
C VAL A 118 1.17 17.56 6.77
N TRP A 119 1.28 17.19 8.04
CA TRP A 119 1.40 18.15 9.14
C TRP A 119 2.75 18.87 9.14
N LEU A 120 3.85 18.15 8.88
CA LEU A 120 5.20 18.74 8.73
C LEU A 120 5.36 19.59 7.47
N ALA A 121 4.53 19.35 6.45
CA ALA A 121 4.52 20.12 5.21
C ALA A 121 3.69 21.41 5.31
N LYS A 122 3.01 21.67 6.45
CA LYS A 122 2.37 22.96 6.76
C LYS A 122 3.37 23.91 7.39
#